data_AF-A0A3M5JKK5-F1
#
_entry.id   AF-A0A3M5JKK5-F1
#
_cell.length_a   1.000
_cell.length_b   1.000
_cell.length_c   1.000
_cell.angle_alpha   90.00
_cell.angle_beta   90.00
_cell.angle_gamma   90.00
#
_symmetry.space_group_name_H-M   'P 1'
#
loop_
_entity.id
_entity.type
_entity.pdbx_description
1 polymer ?
#
loop_
_entity_poly.entity_id
_entity_poly.type
_entity_poly.pdbx_seq_one_letter_code
_entity_poly.pdbx_strand_id
1 'polypeptide(L)'
;MTCQGLGKSDFILRALCMLHLFRPRRDRKALQQLIASLKGAGEPVVRGCAEENSVLECWSSLSAQRRLDEQRIADLEQELETARHLLGEASASAAAYETRFDLVNRASSEGLWDMEVVAGDPVNPNNRFWWSQQLRTLLGFNDERDFPKEAL
;
A
#
# COMPACT_ATOMS: atom_id res chain seq x y z
N MET A 1 -63.72 -57.62 17.83
CA MET A 1 -63.91 -56.59 16.78
C MET A 1 -62.74 -55.63 16.84
N THR A 2 -62.04 -55.60 15.72
CA THR A 2 -60.93 -54.73 15.31
C THR A 2 -61.19 -53.23 15.53
N CYS A 3 -60.21 -52.55 16.13
CA CYS A 3 -59.84 -51.15 15.84
C CYS A 3 -58.30 -51.13 15.81
N GLN A 4 -57.67 -51.25 14.63
CA GLN A 4 -57.16 -50.11 13.82
C GLN A 4 -56.30 -49.17 14.68
N GLY A 5 -54.98 -49.05 14.53
CA GLY A 5 -54.18 -49.15 13.31
C GLY A 5 -53.98 -47.76 12.68
N LEU A 6 -53.57 -46.74 13.45
CA LEU A 6 -53.11 -45.43 12.96
C LEU A 6 -52.06 -44.90 13.95
N GLY A 7 -50.81 -44.72 13.51
CA GLY A 7 -49.77 -44.19 14.41
C GLY A 7 -48.35 -44.09 13.84
N LYS A 8 -48.07 -44.63 12.65
CA LYS A 8 -46.75 -44.51 12.00
C LYS A 8 -46.65 -43.36 10.98
N SER A 9 -47.73 -43.06 10.26
CA SER A 9 -47.74 -41.99 9.24
C SER A 9 -47.65 -40.58 9.85
N ASP A 10 -48.32 -40.36 10.98
CA ASP A 10 -48.38 -39.04 11.65
C ASP A 10 -47.06 -38.66 12.35
N PHE A 11 -46.30 -39.67 12.80
CA PHE A 11 -44.98 -39.48 13.40
C PHE A 11 -43.91 -39.13 12.34
N ILE A 12 -43.98 -39.77 11.17
CA ILE A 12 -43.08 -39.47 10.04
C ILE A 12 -43.39 -38.09 9.45
N LEU A 13 -44.68 -37.71 9.32
CA LEU A 13 -45.07 -36.38 8.86
C LEU A 13 -44.58 -35.27 9.82
N ARG A 14 -44.73 -35.47 11.15
CA ARG A 14 -44.22 -34.52 12.16
C ARG A 14 -42.70 -34.42 12.16
N ALA A 15 -41.98 -35.53 11.98
CA ALA A 15 -40.53 -35.55 11.90
C ALA A 15 -40.00 -34.82 10.64
N LEU A 16 -40.61 -35.05 9.48
CA LEU A 16 -40.27 -34.32 8.25
C LEU A 16 -40.59 -32.83 8.36
N CYS A 17 -41.73 -32.47 8.95
CA CYS A 17 -42.14 -31.07 9.12
C CYS A 17 -41.21 -30.31 10.09
N MET A 18 -40.75 -30.96 11.16
CA MET A 18 -39.71 -30.41 12.02
C MET A 18 -38.40 -30.23 11.26
N LEU A 19 -37.93 -31.23 10.52
CA LEU A 19 -36.71 -31.12 9.70
C LEU A 19 -36.76 -29.94 8.72
N HIS A 20 -37.93 -29.66 8.13
CA HIS A 20 -38.12 -28.55 7.18
C HIS A 20 -38.26 -27.18 7.86
N LEU A 21 -38.78 -27.10 9.09
CA LEU A 21 -38.84 -25.85 9.89
C LEU A 21 -37.52 -25.50 10.58
N PHE A 22 -36.71 -26.50 10.94
CA PHE A 22 -35.42 -26.30 11.59
C PHE A 22 -34.30 -25.91 10.61
N ARG A 23 -34.38 -26.32 9.33
CA ARG A 23 -33.45 -25.93 8.26
C ARG A 23 -33.35 -24.40 8.07
N PRO A 24 -34.44 -23.64 7.83
CA PRO A 24 -34.37 -22.19 7.63
C PRO A 24 -33.90 -21.42 8.86
N ARG A 25 -34.14 -21.94 10.08
CA ARG A 25 -33.61 -21.33 11.31
C ARG A 25 -32.12 -21.58 11.52
N ARG A 26 -31.59 -22.72 11.06
CA ARG A 26 -30.15 -23.03 11.10
C ARG A 26 -29.38 -22.21 10.07
N ASP A 27 -29.87 -22.14 8.84
CA ASP A 27 -29.20 -21.40 7.77
C ASP A 27 -29.15 -19.89 8.07
N ARG A 28 -30.21 -19.33 8.67
CA ARG A 28 -30.20 -17.94 9.16
C ARG A 28 -29.12 -17.68 10.20
N LYS A 29 -28.90 -18.61 11.14
CA LYS A 29 -27.82 -18.49 12.14
C LYS A 29 -26.44 -18.61 11.48
N ALA A 30 -26.26 -19.55 10.55
CA ALA A 30 -25.03 -19.71 9.80
C ALA A 30 -24.66 -18.44 9.02
N LEU A 31 -25.64 -17.81 8.36
CA LEU A 31 -25.44 -16.51 7.68
C LEU A 31 -25.06 -15.39 8.65
N GLN A 32 -25.71 -15.31 9.82
CA GLN A 32 -25.34 -14.34 10.84
C GLN A 32 -23.90 -14.54 11.34
N GLN A 33 -23.48 -15.79 11.51
CA GLN A 33 -22.10 -16.11 11.87
C GLN A 33 -21.12 -15.74 10.76
N LEU A 34 -21.44 -16.07 9.50
CA LEU A 34 -20.61 -15.68 8.35
C LEU A 34 -20.45 -14.15 8.24
N ILE A 35 -21.52 -13.39 8.42
CA ILE A 35 -21.46 -11.92 8.43
C ILE A 35 -20.58 -11.40 9.57
N ALA A 36 -20.65 -12.01 10.76
CA ALA A 36 -19.78 -11.64 11.88
C ALA A 36 -18.31 -11.94 11.56
N SER A 37 -18.03 -13.10 10.98
CA SER A 37 -16.68 -13.49 10.55
C SER A 37 -16.12 -12.55 9.49
N LEU A 38 -16.91 -12.18 8.48
CA LEU A 38 -16.52 -11.19 7.47
C LEU A 38 -16.20 -9.81 8.08
N LYS A 39 -16.77 -9.48 9.24
CA LYS A 39 -16.47 -8.27 10.02
C LYS A 39 -15.28 -8.43 10.99
N GLY A 40 -14.61 -9.59 11.01
CA GLY A 40 -13.41 -9.84 11.80
C GLY A 40 -13.59 -10.73 13.02
N ALA A 41 -14.76 -11.35 13.23
CA ALA A 41 -15.02 -12.21 14.40
C ALA A 41 -14.34 -13.60 14.37
N GLY A 42 -13.38 -13.83 13.47
CA GLY A 42 -12.71 -15.13 13.29
C GLY A 42 -13.48 -16.08 12.37
N GLU A 43 -13.12 -17.36 12.39
CA GLU A 43 -13.69 -18.38 11.49
C GLU A 43 -15.21 -18.59 11.70
N PRO A 44 -16.01 -18.67 10.62
CA PRO A 44 -17.46 -18.79 10.72
C PRO A 44 -17.88 -20.19 11.18
N VAL A 45 -18.72 -20.24 12.21
CA VAL A 45 -19.30 -21.49 12.72
C VAL A 45 -20.61 -21.79 12.00
N VAL A 46 -20.54 -22.57 10.91
CA VAL A 46 -21.69 -22.85 10.01
C VAL A 46 -22.10 -24.33 9.98
N ARG A 47 -21.76 -25.12 11.01
CA ARG A 47 -22.08 -26.56 11.07
C ARG A 47 -23.55 -26.88 10.82
N GLY A 48 -23.80 -27.81 9.91
CA GLY A 48 -25.12 -28.36 9.61
C GLY A 48 -26.01 -27.49 8.70
N CYS A 49 -25.45 -26.44 8.08
CA CYS A 49 -26.06 -25.80 6.91
C CYS A 49 -25.78 -26.60 5.64
N ALA A 50 -26.56 -26.40 4.58
CA ALA A 50 -26.41 -27.20 3.35
C ALA A 50 -25.10 -26.90 2.61
N GLU A 51 -24.57 -25.69 2.74
CA GLU A 51 -23.40 -25.17 2.03
C GLU A 51 -22.13 -25.13 2.89
N GLU A 52 -22.12 -25.82 4.04
CA GLU A 52 -21.04 -25.77 5.04
C GLU A 52 -19.64 -25.89 4.42
N ASN A 53 -19.42 -26.93 3.61
CA ASN A 53 -18.11 -27.18 3.00
C ASN A 53 -17.68 -26.04 2.07
N SER A 54 -18.58 -25.54 1.22
CA SER A 54 -18.28 -24.46 0.29
C SER A 54 -17.99 -23.14 1.03
N VAL A 55 -18.71 -22.87 2.12
CA VAL A 55 -18.47 -21.68 2.96
C VAL A 55 -17.11 -21.77 3.65
N LEU A 56 -16.76 -22.92 4.23
CA LEU A 56 -15.48 -23.12 4.90
C LEU A 56 -14.30 -23.08 3.90
N GLU A 57 -14.45 -23.67 2.71
CA GLU A 57 -13.45 -23.60 1.65
C GLU A 57 -13.22 -22.15 1.19
N CYS A 58 -14.30 -21.43 0.87
CA CYS A 58 -14.24 -20.01 0.49
C CYS A 58 -13.62 -19.15 1.60
N TRP A 59 -13.97 -19.42 2.86
CA TRP A 59 -13.37 -18.74 4.01
C TRP A 59 -11.87 -19.03 4.15
N SER A 60 -11.46 -20.28 3.97
CA SER A 60 -10.04 -20.66 4.03
C SER A 60 -9.24 -19.96 2.93
N SER A 61 -9.77 -19.90 1.70
CA SER A 61 -9.17 -19.15 0.59
C SER A 61 -9.09 -17.65 0.88
N LEU A 62 -10.18 -17.03 1.33
CA LEU A 62 -10.22 -15.60 1.65
C LEU A 62 -9.28 -15.22 2.79
N SER A 63 -9.23 -16.03 3.85
CA SER A 63 -8.33 -15.78 4.99
C SER A 63 -6.87 -16.00 4.61
N ALA A 64 -6.56 -16.96 3.75
CA ALA A 64 -5.22 -17.12 3.18
C ALA A 64 -4.83 -15.92 2.30
N GLN A 65 -5.74 -15.45 1.44
CA GLN A 65 -5.49 -14.28 0.60
C GLN A 65 -5.25 -13.01 1.45
N ARG A 66 -6.06 -12.78 2.49
CA ARG A 66 -5.86 -11.64 3.41
C ARG A 66 -4.49 -11.68 4.08
N ARG A 67 -4.03 -12.85 4.52
CA ARG A 67 -2.68 -12.99 5.10
C ARG A 67 -1.59 -12.69 4.09
N LEU A 68 -1.75 -13.13 2.84
CA LEU A 68 -0.81 -12.82 1.76
C LEU A 68 -0.78 -11.32 1.45
N ASP A 69 -1.96 -10.68 1.41
CA ASP A 69 -2.06 -9.25 1.18
C ASP A 69 -1.44 -8.45 2.34
N GLU A 70 -1.72 -8.84 3.59
CA GLU A 70 -1.11 -8.26 4.79
C GLU A 70 0.42 -8.41 4.78
N GLN A 71 0.93 -9.59 4.41
CA GLN A 71 2.38 -9.81 4.25
C GLN A 71 2.94 -8.93 3.14
N ARG A 72 2.26 -8.84 1.99
CA ARG A 72 2.72 -8.02 0.87
C ARG A 72 2.75 -6.54 1.22
N ILE A 73 1.78 -6.06 1.98
CA ILE A 73 1.77 -4.68 2.49
C ILE A 73 2.97 -4.46 3.42
N ALA A 74 3.20 -5.36 4.38
CA ALA A 74 4.34 -5.25 5.30
C ALA A 74 5.69 -5.24 4.55
N ASP A 75 5.85 -6.10 3.54
CA ASP A 75 7.06 -6.15 2.71
C ASP A 75 7.27 -4.82 1.94
N LEU A 76 6.22 -4.28 1.34
CA LEU A 76 6.27 -3.01 0.62
C LEU A 76 6.57 -1.83 1.54
N GLU A 77 6.02 -1.82 2.75
CA GLU A 77 6.32 -0.81 3.77
C GLU A 77 7.81 -0.86 4.17
N GLN A 78 8.37 -2.06 4.32
CA GLN A 78 9.79 -2.24 4.60
C GLN A 78 10.68 -1.79 3.44
N GLU A 79 10.33 -2.14 2.20
CA GLU A 79 11.05 -1.68 1.00
C GLU A 79 11.05 -0.15 0.91
N LEU A 80 9.89 0.48 1.16
CA LEU A 80 9.72 1.92 1.12
C LEU A 80 10.55 2.62 2.19
N GLU A 81 10.59 2.09 3.41
CA GLU A 81 11.41 2.64 4.48
C GLU A 81 12.90 2.53 4.16
N THR A 82 13.32 1.40 3.59
CA THR A 82 14.70 1.20 3.13
C THR A 82 15.08 2.22 2.04
N ALA A 83 14.21 2.42 1.05
CA ALA A 83 14.44 3.40 -0.01
C ALA A 83 14.53 4.84 0.53
N ARG A 84 13.67 5.19 1.51
CA ARG A 84 13.72 6.50 2.18
C ARG A 84 15.04 6.72 2.91
N HIS A 85 15.52 5.71 3.63
CA HIS A 85 16.81 5.78 4.31
C HIS A 85 17.95 6.05 3.33
N LEU A 86 18.03 5.28 2.23
CA LEU A 86 19.05 5.45 1.20
C LEU A 86 19.00 6.83 0.54
N LEU A 87 17.81 7.37 0.28
CA LEU A 87 17.65 8.73 -0.24
C LEU A 87 18.14 9.79 0.76
N GLY A 88 17.88 9.59 2.06
CA GLY A 88 18.39 10.45 3.12
C GLY A 88 19.92 10.48 3.17
N GLU A 89 20.57 9.31 3.09
CA GLU A 89 22.03 9.19 3.09
C GLU A 89 22.67 9.79 1.83
N ALA A 90 22.07 9.56 0.66
CA ALA A 90 22.54 10.13 -0.60
C ALA A 90 22.41 11.66 -0.60
N SER A 91 21.29 12.20 -0.12
CA SER A 91 21.07 13.64 0.02
C SER A 91 22.06 14.29 0.98
N ALA A 92 22.31 13.68 2.14
CA ALA A 92 23.30 14.16 3.10
C ALA A 92 24.72 14.18 2.50
N SER A 93 25.06 13.15 1.74
CA SER A 93 26.35 13.07 1.04
C SER A 93 26.48 14.14 -0.04
N ALA A 94 25.43 14.37 -0.84
CA ALA A 94 25.40 15.43 -1.84
C ALA A 94 25.57 16.82 -1.21
N ALA A 95 24.86 17.11 -0.11
CA ALA A 95 24.99 18.37 0.63
C ALA A 95 26.40 18.57 1.21
N ALA A 96 27.04 17.51 1.70
CA ALA A 96 28.42 17.56 2.16
C ALA A 96 29.41 17.86 1.02
N TYR A 97 29.19 17.28 -0.18
CA TYR A 97 30.00 17.57 -1.35
C TYR A 97 29.80 18.99 -1.87
N GLU A 98 28.56 19.51 -1.91
CA GLU A 98 28.27 20.90 -2.29
C GLU A 98 28.99 21.88 -1.34
N THR A 99 28.90 21.65 -0.03
CA THR A 99 29.59 22.47 0.97
C THR A 99 31.11 22.47 0.77
N ARG A 100 31.69 21.29 0.54
CA ARG A 100 33.15 21.15 0.32
C ARG A 100 33.58 21.80 -0.99
N PHE A 101 32.80 21.63 -2.06
CA PHE A 101 33.04 22.26 -3.35
C PHE A 101 33.02 23.78 -3.24
N ASP A 102 32.02 24.34 -2.56
CA ASP A 102 31.92 25.76 -2.30
C ASP A 102 33.11 26.31 -1.50
N LEU A 103 33.58 25.58 -0.49
CA LEU A 103 34.77 25.95 0.28
C LEU A 103 36.03 25.96 -0.59
N VAL A 104 36.21 24.95 -1.44
CA VAL A 104 37.36 24.85 -2.37
C VAL A 104 37.32 25.98 -3.39
N ASN A 105 36.16 26.29 -3.96
CA ASN A 105 36.01 27.38 -4.93
C ASN A 105 36.32 28.75 -4.29
N ARG A 106 35.80 29.00 -3.08
CA ARG A 106 36.13 30.23 -2.34
C ARG A 106 37.61 30.34 -2.02
N ALA A 107 38.25 29.26 -1.58
CA ALA A 107 39.68 29.24 -1.29
C ALA A 107 40.53 29.51 -2.54
N SER A 108 40.10 29.02 -3.70
CA SER A 108 40.79 29.20 -4.98
C SER A 108 40.50 30.57 -5.63
N SER A 109 39.50 31.31 -5.12
CA SER A 109 39.02 32.57 -5.70
C SER A 109 38.55 32.46 -7.16
N GLU A 110 38.14 31.27 -7.58
CA GLU A 110 37.68 30.99 -8.94
C GLU A 110 36.16 31.14 -9.05
N GLY A 111 35.70 31.95 -10.01
CA GLY A 111 34.30 32.03 -10.40
C GLY A 111 33.99 30.95 -11.43
N LEU A 112 33.12 30.00 -11.09
CA LEU A 112 32.73 28.91 -11.98
C LEU A 112 31.32 29.15 -12.50
N TRP A 113 31.11 28.72 -13.74
CA TRP A 113 29.81 28.62 -14.37
C TRP A 113 29.77 27.32 -15.17
N ASP A 114 28.58 26.76 -15.30
CA ASP A 114 28.32 25.56 -16.09
C ASP A 114 27.04 25.76 -16.92
N MET A 115 26.91 25.02 -18.03
CA MET A 115 25.68 24.98 -18.80
C MET A 115 25.33 23.55 -19.24
N GLU A 116 24.04 23.22 -19.13
CA GLU A 116 23.49 22.01 -19.75
C GLU A 116 23.13 22.33 -21.21
N VAL A 117 23.84 21.70 -22.17
CA VAL A 117 23.57 21.87 -23.61
C VAL A 117 22.56 20.83 -24.08
N VAL A 118 21.33 21.26 -24.38
CA VAL A 118 20.26 20.40 -24.87
C VAL A 118 20.39 20.16 -26.37
N ALA A 119 20.35 18.89 -26.78
CA ALA A 119 20.43 18.46 -28.18
C ALA A 119 21.71 18.90 -28.93
N GLY A 120 22.78 19.23 -28.20
CA GLY A 120 24.02 19.76 -28.79
C GLY A 120 23.89 21.17 -29.36
N ASP A 121 22.79 21.87 -29.06
CA ASP A 121 22.55 23.24 -29.51
C ASP A 121 22.85 24.24 -28.39
N PRO A 122 23.96 25.00 -28.46
CA PRO A 122 24.38 25.92 -27.41
C PRO A 122 23.49 27.17 -27.30
N VAL A 123 22.60 27.44 -28.27
CA VAL A 123 21.66 28.58 -28.23
C VAL A 123 20.23 28.16 -27.93
N ASN A 124 20.02 26.90 -27.57
CA ASN A 124 18.71 26.38 -27.23
C ASN A 124 18.15 27.09 -25.98
N PRO A 125 16.92 27.63 -26.03
CA PRO A 125 16.30 28.33 -24.90
C PRO A 125 15.89 27.42 -23.74
N ASN A 126 16.22 26.12 -23.82
CA ASN A 126 16.05 25.17 -22.72
C ASN A 126 17.39 24.84 -22.02
N ASN A 127 18.48 25.47 -22.43
CA ASN A 127 19.79 25.26 -21.81
C ASN A 127 19.75 25.84 -20.39
N ARG A 128 20.10 25.03 -19.41
CA ARG A 128 20.22 25.50 -18.02
C ARG A 128 21.59 26.03 -17.76
N PHE A 129 21.68 27.24 -17.25
CA PHE A 129 22.91 27.83 -16.74
C PHE A 129 22.98 27.67 -15.24
N TRP A 130 24.18 27.44 -14.72
CA TRP A 130 24.47 27.44 -13.30
C TRP A 130 25.66 28.35 -13.02
N TRP A 131 25.61 29.12 -11.94
CA TRP A 131 26.69 30.00 -11.52
C TRP A 131 27.07 29.76 -10.07
N SER A 132 28.37 29.69 -9.79
CA SER A 132 28.86 29.54 -8.42
C SER A 132 28.61 30.80 -7.59
N GLN A 133 28.49 30.66 -6.27
CA GLN A 133 28.41 31.81 -5.36
C GLN A 133 29.63 32.73 -5.51
N GLN A 134 30.83 32.18 -5.72
CA GLN A 134 32.04 32.97 -5.90
C GLN A 134 31.98 33.85 -7.15
N LEU A 135 31.50 33.32 -8.29
CA LEU A 135 31.34 34.11 -9.52
C LEU A 135 30.38 35.28 -9.29
N ARG A 136 29.27 35.03 -8.58
CA ARG A 136 28.29 36.09 -8.23
C ARG A 136 28.92 37.19 -7.38
N THR A 137 29.67 36.81 -6.35
CA THR A 137 30.41 37.77 -5.51
C THR A 137 31.43 38.55 -6.31
N LEU A 138 32.16 37.92 -7.25
CA LEU A 138 33.12 38.60 -8.13
C LEU A 138 32.45 39.62 -9.07
N LEU A 139 31.21 39.34 -9.49
CA LEU A 139 30.38 40.27 -10.28
C LEU A 139 29.74 41.37 -9.43
N GLY A 140 29.90 41.33 -8.10
CA GLY A 140 29.37 42.33 -7.17
C GLY A 140 27.97 42.04 -6.62
N PHE A 141 27.45 40.82 -6.82
CA PHE A 141 26.16 40.38 -6.27
C PHE A 141 26.34 39.64 -4.94
N ASN A 142 25.33 39.74 -4.05
CA ASN A 142 25.42 39.14 -2.72
C ASN A 142 24.82 37.74 -2.65
N ASP A 143 23.63 37.53 -3.23
CA ASP A 143 22.91 36.25 -3.16
C ASP A 143 21.90 36.04 -4.30
N GLU A 144 21.12 34.96 -4.21
CA GLU A 144 20.12 34.52 -5.19
C GLU A 144 18.99 35.52 -5.46
N ARG A 145 18.74 36.47 -4.55
CA ARG A 145 17.72 37.50 -4.73
C ARG A 145 18.15 38.56 -5.73
N ASP A 146 19.45 38.79 -5.82
CA ASP A 146 20.05 39.82 -6.66
C ASP A 146 20.61 39.21 -7.96
N PHE A 147 21.04 37.94 -7.91
CA PHE A 147 21.49 37.17 -9.07
C PHE A 147 21.22 35.66 -8.88
N PRO A 148 20.39 35.02 -9.73
CA PRO A 148 19.92 33.66 -9.51
C PRO A 148 21.06 32.64 -9.58
N LYS A 149 20.91 31.51 -8.88
CA LYS A 149 21.85 30.38 -8.95
C LYS A 149 21.82 29.71 -10.32
N GLU A 150 20.64 29.66 -10.93
CA GLU A 150 20.39 28.98 -12.21
C GLU A 150 19.43 29.81 -13.08
N ALA A 151 19.55 29.68 -14.41
CA ALA A 151 18.61 30.24 -15.39
C ALA A 151 18.28 29.25 -16.51
N LEU A 152 17.13 29.46 -17.14
CA LEU A 152 16.63 28.74 -18.31
C LEU A 152 16.83 29.56 -19.59
#